data_AF-A0AAU5K2Z7-F1
#
_entry.id   AF-A0AAU5K2Z7-F1
#
_cell.length_a   1.000
_cell.length_b   1.000
_cell.length_c   1.000
_cell.angle_alpha   90.00
_cell.angle_beta   90.00
_cell.angle_gamma   90.00
#
_symmetry.space_group_name_H-M   'P 1'
#
loop_
_entity.id
_entity.type
_entity.pdbx_description
1 polymer ?
#
loop_
_entity_poly.entity_id
_entity_poly.type
_entity_poly.pdbx_seq_one_letter_code
_entity_poly.pdbx_strand_id
1 'polypeptide(L)'
;MGPGSEQAHRTREFETFVAGAAGRLLHAATLLTAESRTANPHARALLSAALAHTYAVWARLRDEDPYDLTRRDLAARFARTAWRHHGGHGPLAALGPQERLVVVLRLYEGVAEEQVAALLGLSEARVRAVCARSVAALRAAARGAAAASQGPGGPGGPGGPGGPGTPGAPGAPGAPGAPGAPGAPGRKIAA
;
A
#
# COMPACT_ATOMS: atom_id res chain seq x y z
N MET A 1 12.40 7.24 -49.24
CA MET A 1 11.65 6.82 -48.05
C MET A 1 10.49 7.78 -47.86
N GLY A 2 9.25 7.29 -47.88
CA GLY A 2 8.06 8.14 -47.82
C GLY A 2 7.68 8.54 -46.38
N PRO A 3 6.83 9.56 -46.20
CA PRO A 3 6.36 10.02 -44.88
C PRO A 3 5.70 8.92 -44.02
N GLY A 4 5.20 7.85 -44.64
CA GLY A 4 4.64 6.69 -43.93
C GLY A 4 5.66 5.84 -43.16
N SER A 5 6.91 5.72 -43.64
CA SER A 5 7.94 4.93 -42.93
C SER A 5 8.45 5.65 -41.68
N GLU A 6 8.49 6.98 -41.70
CA GLU A 6 8.88 7.79 -40.55
C GLU A 6 7.82 7.75 -39.45
N GLN A 7 6.53 7.84 -39.83
CA GLN A 7 5.42 7.70 -38.89
C GLN A 7 5.39 6.31 -38.25
N ALA A 8 5.61 5.25 -39.04
CA ALA A 8 5.63 3.88 -38.54
C ALA A 8 6.79 3.64 -37.55
N HIS A 9 7.97 4.21 -37.83
CA HIS A 9 9.10 4.15 -36.90
C HIS A 9 8.79 4.88 -35.58
N ARG A 10 8.25 6.10 -35.67
CA ARG A 10 7.82 6.91 -34.53
C ARG A 10 6.82 6.19 -33.63
N THR A 11 5.82 5.55 -34.23
CA THR A 11 4.82 4.75 -33.51
C THR A 11 5.48 3.60 -32.75
N ARG A 12 6.41 2.86 -33.37
CA ARG A 12 7.12 1.76 -32.71
C ARG A 12 8.01 2.22 -31.54
N GLU A 13 8.70 3.35 -31.70
CA GLU A 13 9.49 3.94 -30.60
C GLU A 13 8.60 4.32 -29.42
N PHE A 14 7.47 4.97 -29.70
CA PHE A 14 6.49 5.32 -28.68
C PHE A 14 5.89 4.09 -28.00
N GLU A 15 5.51 3.05 -28.75
CA GLU A 15 5.02 1.79 -28.20
C GLU A 15 6.04 1.13 -27.28
N THR A 16 7.32 1.15 -27.66
CA THR A 16 8.42 0.63 -26.84
C THR A 16 8.54 1.42 -25.53
N PHE A 17 8.48 2.75 -25.60
CA PHE A 17 8.45 3.61 -24.42
C PHE A 17 7.24 3.31 -23.51
N VAL A 18 6.04 3.24 -24.08
CA VAL A 18 4.82 2.94 -23.32
C VAL A 18 4.92 1.58 -22.66
N ALA A 19 5.41 0.55 -23.35
CA ALA A 19 5.60 -0.78 -22.80
C ALA A 19 6.52 -0.78 -21.57
N GLY A 20 7.58 0.05 -21.58
CA GLY A 20 8.51 0.18 -20.46
C GLY A 20 8.02 1.09 -19.32
N ALA A 21 7.29 2.17 -19.64
CA ALA A 21 6.99 3.24 -18.69
C ALA A 21 5.56 3.20 -18.12
N ALA A 22 4.58 2.64 -18.85
CA ALA A 22 3.16 2.78 -18.51
C ALA A 22 2.81 2.22 -17.14
N GLY A 23 3.45 1.13 -16.70
CA GLY A 23 3.21 0.55 -15.38
C GLY A 23 3.59 1.50 -14.24
N ARG A 24 4.77 2.13 -14.33
CA ARG A 24 5.27 3.07 -13.32
C ARG A 24 4.43 4.35 -13.31
N LEU A 25 4.12 4.90 -14.48
CA LEU A 25 3.30 6.10 -14.64
C LEU A 25 1.84 5.88 -14.18
N LEU A 26 1.26 4.70 -14.44
CA LEU A 26 -0.07 4.35 -13.95
C LEU A 26 -0.11 4.25 -12.42
N HIS A 27 0.94 3.70 -11.82
CA HIS A 27 1.04 3.66 -10.37
C HIS A 27 1.16 5.07 -9.77
N ALA A 28 1.98 5.95 -10.38
CA ALA A 28 2.05 7.36 -9.98
C ALA A 28 0.69 8.05 -10.07
N ALA A 29 -0.03 7.88 -11.19
CA ALA A 29 -1.38 8.42 -11.38
C ALA A 29 -2.35 7.91 -10.31
N THR A 30 -2.29 6.61 -9.98
CA THR A 30 -3.15 5.98 -8.96
C THR A 30 -2.91 6.57 -7.59
N LEU A 31 -1.65 6.82 -7.24
CA LEU A 31 -1.29 7.47 -5.98
C LEU A 31 -1.80 8.92 -5.94
N LEU A 32 -1.66 9.67 -7.04
CA LEU A 32 -2.12 11.05 -7.14
C LEU A 32 -3.64 11.16 -7.00
N THR A 33 -4.40 10.29 -7.66
CA THR A 33 -5.88 10.28 -7.59
C THR A 33 -6.41 9.65 -6.30
N ALA A 34 -5.54 9.09 -5.44
CA ALA A 34 -5.90 8.37 -4.23
C ALA A 34 -6.90 7.21 -4.48
N GLU A 35 -6.80 6.58 -5.66
CA GLU A 35 -7.59 5.41 -6.04
C GLU A 35 -6.90 4.10 -5.61
N SER A 36 -7.63 2.99 -5.64
CA SER A 36 -7.03 1.68 -5.41
C SER A 36 -6.34 1.17 -6.67
N ARG A 37 -5.33 0.29 -6.54
CA ARG A 37 -4.62 -0.27 -7.70
C ARG A 37 -5.53 -1.08 -8.64
N THR A 38 -6.63 -1.63 -8.12
CA THR A 38 -7.59 -2.46 -8.86
C THR A 38 -8.76 -1.66 -9.45
N ALA A 39 -9.08 -0.49 -8.88
CA ALA A 39 -10.17 0.37 -9.34
C ALA A 39 -9.69 1.83 -9.42
N ASN A 40 -9.12 2.19 -10.57
CA ASN A 40 -8.51 3.50 -10.82
C ASN A 40 -8.91 4.15 -12.16
N PRO A 41 -10.22 4.31 -12.45
CA PRO A 41 -10.68 4.92 -13.70
C PRO A 41 -10.12 6.33 -13.92
N HIS A 42 -9.97 7.15 -12.87
CA HIS A 42 -9.44 8.52 -13.02
C HIS A 42 -7.94 8.52 -13.31
N ALA A 43 -7.16 7.65 -12.65
CA ALA A 43 -5.74 7.49 -12.92
C ALA A 43 -5.48 7.04 -14.35
N ARG A 44 -6.27 6.09 -14.85
CA ARG A 44 -6.17 5.61 -16.23
C ARG A 44 -6.50 6.73 -17.23
N ALA A 45 -7.57 7.49 -16.99
CA ALA A 45 -7.92 8.62 -17.84
C ALA A 45 -6.83 9.71 -17.86
N LEU A 46 -6.27 10.02 -16.68
CA LEU A 46 -5.17 10.97 -16.52
C LEU A 46 -3.92 10.52 -17.29
N LEU A 47 -3.53 9.25 -17.15
CA LEU A 47 -2.38 8.68 -17.86
C LEU A 47 -2.60 8.68 -19.38
N SER A 48 -3.76 8.22 -19.84
CA SER A 48 -4.09 8.21 -21.27
C SER A 48 -3.99 9.61 -21.88
N ALA A 49 -4.46 10.64 -21.18
CA ALA A 49 -4.36 12.02 -21.64
C ALA A 49 -2.91 12.53 -21.69
N ALA A 50 -2.06 12.14 -20.73
CA ALA A 50 -0.65 12.51 -20.70
C ALA A 50 0.17 11.80 -21.78
N LEU A 51 -0.09 10.51 -22.02
CA LEU A 51 0.51 9.74 -23.10
C LEU A 51 0.08 10.26 -24.47
N ALA A 52 -1.18 10.64 -24.64
CA ALA A 52 -1.67 11.25 -25.88
C ALA A 52 -0.95 12.57 -26.19
N HIS A 53 -0.72 13.42 -25.18
CA HIS A 53 0.07 14.64 -25.35
C HIS A 53 1.52 14.33 -25.71
N THR A 54 2.15 13.39 -25.00
CA THR A 54 3.53 12.97 -25.25
C THR A 54 3.69 12.43 -26.68
N TYR A 55 2.74 11.63 -27.16
CA TYR A 55 2.72 11.17 -28.55
C TYR A 55 2.58 12.32 -29.55
N ALA A 56 1.71 13.29 -29.27
CA ALA A 56 1.49 14.45 -30.14
C ALA A 56 2.77 15.31 -30.31
N VAL A 57 3.60 15.40 -29.27
CA VAL A 57 4.87 16.15 -29.33
C VAL A 57 6.10 15.28 -29.62
N TRP A 58 5.93 13.96 -29.76
CA TRP A 58 7.02 12.97 -29.86
C TRP A 58 8.05 13.30 -30.95
N ALA A 59 7.59 13.79 -32.12
CA ALA A 59 8.47 14.13 -33.22
C ALA A 59 9.46 15.26 -32.90
N ARG A 60 9.12 16.11 -31.91
CA ARG A 60 9.91 17.29 -31.50
C ARG A 60 10.78 17.01 -30.28
N LEU A 61 10.72 15.79 -29.74
CA LEU A 61 11.26 15.45 -28.42
C LEU A 61 12.73 15.02 -28.41
N ARG A 62 13.49 15.25 -29.50
CA ARG A 62 14.80 14.63 -29.75
C ARG A 62 15.82 14.80 -28.60
N ASP A 63 15.70 15.83 -27.77
CA ASP A 63 16.63 16.15 -26.68
C ASP A 63 16.02 16.04 -25.27
N GLU A 64 14.74 15.68 -25.14
CA GLU A 64 14.06 15.61 -23.83
C GLU A 64 13.65 14.17 -23.51
N ASP A 65 13.87 13.74 -22.26
CA ASP A 65 13.44 12.42 -21.79
C ASP A 65 11.90 12.30 -21.85
N PRO A 66 11.35 11.35 -22.63
CA PRO A 66 9.90 11.16 -22.73
C PRO A 66 9.24 10.80 -21.41
N TYR A 67 9.95 10.10 -20.52
CA TYR A 67 9.41 9.75 -19.21
C TYR A 67 9.21 11.02 -18.37
N ASP A 68 10.23 11.87 -18.31
CA ASP A 68 10.18 13.13 -17.59
C ASP A 68 9.14 14.11 -18.14
N LEU A 69 9.00 14.21 -19.46
CA LEU A 69 7.92 14.99 -20.07
C LEU A 69 6.55 14.46 -19.64
N THR A 70 6.33 13.15 -19.77
CA THR A 70 5.05 12.52 -19.43
C THR A 70 4.71 12.73 -17.96
N ARG A 71 5.69 12.54 -17.06
CA ARG A 71 5.54 12.76 -15.62
C ARG A 71 5.15 14.20 -15.31
N ARG A 72 5.80 15.18 -15.96
CA ARG A 72 5.50 16.61 -15.78
C ARG A 72 4.09 16.97 -16.27
N ASP A 73 3.70 16.51 -17.46
CA ASP A 73 2.34 16.74 -17.97
C ASP A 73 1.28 16.07 -17.08
N LEU A 74 1.55 14.85 -16.62
CA LEU A 74 0.68 14.11 -15.69
C LEU A 74 0.48 14.88 -14.38
N ALA A 75 1.55 15.38 -13.78
CA ALA A 75 1.52 16.20 -12.57
C ALA A 75 0.75 17.52 -12.78
N ALA A 76 1.02 18.23 -13.88
CA ALA A 76 0.36 19.49 -14.21
C ALA A 76 -1.14 19.31 -14.50
N ARG A 77 -1.53 18.21 -15.16
CA ARG A 77 -2.94 17.86 -15.37
C ARG A 77 -3.64 17.57 -14.04
N PHE A 78 -3.02 16.76 -13.18
CA PHE A 78 -3.58 16.47 -11.87
C PHE A 78 -3.75 17.73 -11.03
N ALA A 79 -2.75 18.63 -11.00
CA ALA A 79 -2.85 19.89 -10.27
C ALA A 79 -4.04 20.75 -10.73
N ARG A 80 -4.36 20.75 -12.03
CA ARG A 80 -5.53 21.46 -12.59
C ARG A 80 -6.87 20.79 -12.27
N THR A 81 -6.91 19.48 -12.04
CA THR A 81 -8.15 18.74 -11.72
C THR A 81 -8.26 18.38 -10.23
N ALA A 82 -7.27 18.78 -9.42
CA ALA A 82 -7.07 18.36 -8.04
C ALA A 82 -8.28 18.61 -7.13
N TRP A 83 -9.08 19.65 -7.39
CA TRP A 83 -10.30 19.94 -6.63
C TRP A 83 -11.39 18.86 -6.77
N ARG A 84 -11.30 18.00 -7.78
CA ARG A 84 -12.24 16.89 -7.98
C ARG A 84 -11.85 15.64 -7.19
N HIS A 85 -10.67 15.62 -6.58
CA HIS A 85 -10.07 14.45 -5.94
C HIS A 85 -9.87 14.64 -4.43
N HIS A 86 -10.80 15.33 -3.74
CA HIS A 86 -10.70 15.57 -2.29
C HIS A 86 -10.95 14.32 -1.42
N GLY A 87 -11.34 13.19 -2.01
CA GLY A 87 -11.51 11.90 -1.33
C GLY A 87 -10.97 10.75 -2.16
N GLY A 88 -10.77 9.60 -1.52
CA GLY A 88 -10.28 8.37 -2.16
C GLY A 88 -10.25 7.19 -1.19
N HIS A 89 -9.88 6.02 -1.70
CA HIS A 89 -9.78 4.76 -0.93
C HIS A 89 -8.38 4.14 -1.00
N GLY A 90 -7.43 4.83 -1.66
CA GLY A 90 -6.06 4.39 -1.80
C GLY A 90 -5.17 4.71 -0.59
N PRO A 91 -3.90 4.27 -0.63
CA PRO A 91 -2.94 4.49 0.46
C PRO A 91 -2.71 5.95 0.84
N LEU A 92 -2.94 6.88 -0.10
CA LEU A 92 -2.77 8.31 0.09
C LEU A 92 -4.10 9.05 0.34
N ALA A 93 -5.19 8.34 0.63
CA ALA A 93 -6.51 8.94 0.87
C ALA A 93 -6.52 9.92 2.06
N ALA A 94 -5.64 9.75 3.04
CA ALA A 94 -5.51 10.65 4.19
C ALA A 94 -4.86 12.02 3.85
N LEU A 95 -4.31 12.17 2.64
CA LEU A 95 -3.60 13.37 2.21
C LEU A 95 -4.45 14.22 1.26
N GLY A 96 -4.31 15.54 1.37
CA GLY A 96 -4.88 16.48 0.40
C GLY A 96 -4.17 16.42 -0.96
N PRO A 97 -4.78 16.95 -2.04
CA PRO A 97 -4.21 16.83 -3.39
C PRO A 97 -2.78 17.36 -3.54
N GLN A 98 -2.47 18.50 -2.92
CA GLN A 98 -1.11 19.08 -2.97
C GLN A 98 -0.08 18.22 -2.21
N GLU A 99 -0.47 17.66 -1.07
CA GLU A 99 0.37 16.76 -0.27
C GLU A 99 0.68 15.47 -1.04
N ARG A 100 -0.31 14.92 -1.75
CA ARG A 100 -0.12 13.77 -2.64
C ARG A 100 0.84 14.09 -3.77
N LEU A 101 0.70 15.25 -4.40
CA LEU A 101 1.58 15.67 -5.48
C LEU A 101 3.04 15.78 -5.02
N VAL A 102 3.28 16.39 -3.86
CA VAL A 102 4.62 16.48 -3.26
C VAL A 102 5.18 15.10 -2.91
N VAL A 103 4.39 14.24 -2.26
CA VAL A 103 4.81 12.89 -1.86
C VAL A 103 5.14 12.03 -3.07
N VAL A 104 4.28 12.01 -4.09
CA VAL A 104 4.49 11.19 -5.29
C VAL A 104 5.73 11.67 -6.04
N LEU A 105 5.89 12.97 -6.26
CA LEU A 105 7.05 13.49 -6.97
C LEU A 105 8.36 13.28 -6.19
N ARG A 106 8.38 13.55 -4.88
CA ARG A 106 9.62 13.45 -4.07
C ARG A 106 9.98 12.02 -3.71
N LEU A 107 9.01 11.21 -3.26
CA LEU A 107 9.29 9.91 -2.64
C LEU A 107 9.13 8.74 -3.61
N TYR A 108 8.17 8.81 -4.55
CA TYR A 108 7.94 7.74 -5.51
C TYR A 108 8.71 7.95 -6.83
N GLU A 109 8.71 9.17 -7.36
CA GLU A 109 9.42 9.50 -8.59
C GLU A 109 10.88 9.89 -8.37
N GLY A 110 11.27 10.25 -7.13
CA GLY A 110 12.64 10.64 -6.79
C GLY A 110 13.07 12.01 -7.35
N VAL A 111 12.12 12.85 -7.74
CA VAL A 111 12.39 14.19 -8.28
C VAL A 111 12.99 15.08 -7.20
N ALA A 112 14.03 15.84 -7.50
CA ALA A 112 14.70 16.75 -6.56
C ALA A 112 13.76 17.84 -6.01
N GLU A 113 14.06 18.40 -4.84
CA GLU A 113 13.18 19.34 -4.12
C GLU A 113 12.99 20.64 -4.92
N GLU A 114 14.07 21.10 -5.52
CA GLU A 114 14.21 22.27 -6.36
C GLU A 114 13.30 22.16 -7.59
N GLN A 115 13.28 20.98 -8.22
CA GLN A 115 12.49 20.73 -9.41
C GLN A 115 10.99 20.60 -9.08
N VAL A 116 10.65 20.00 -7.93
CA VAL A 116 9.27 19.98 -7.43
C VAL A 116 8.79 21.38 -7.06
N ALA A 117 9.64 22.17 -6.40
CA ALA A 117 9.37 23.56 -6.05
C ALA A 117 9.08 24.41 -7.30
N ALA A 118 9.93 24.30 -8.33
CA ALA A 118 9.73 24.96 -9.62
C ALA A 118 8.42 24.53 -10.30
N LEU A 119 8.11 23.23 -10.31
CA LEU A 119 6.89 22.71 -10.93
C LEU A 119 5.61 23.18 -10.22
N LEU A 120 5.66 23.35 -8.91
CA LEU A 120 4.50 23.73 -8.09
C LEU A 120 4.41 25.24 -7.81
N GLY A 121 5.41 26.03 -8.18
CA GLY A 121 5.49 27.45 -7.82
C GLY A 121 5.63 27.67 -6.31
N LEU A 122 6.32 26.78 -5.62
CA LEU A 122 6.56 26.82 -4.16
C LEU A 122 8.04 27.04 -3.86
N SER A 123 8.39 27.38 -2.63
CA SER A 123 9.78 27.33 -2.16
C SER A 123 10.20 25.90 -1.80
N GLU A 124 11.49 25.58 -1.92
CA GLU A 124 12.05 24.29 -1.48
C GLU A 124 11.72 23.98 -0.02
N ALA A 125 11.93 24.96 0.87
CA ALA A 125 11.57 24.83 2.28
C ALA A 125 10.08 24.48 2.49
N ARG A 126 9.19 25.02 1.65
CA ARG A 126 7.76 24.67 1.70
C ARG A 126 7.52 23.24 1.21
N VAL A 127 8.19 22.81 0.14
CA VAL A 127 8.11 21.41 -0.34
C VAL A 127 8.57 20.44 0.75
N ARG A 128 9.70 20.73 1.41
CA ARG A 128 10.22 19.93 2.53
C ARG A 128 9.24 19.84 3.70
N ALA A 129 8.69 20.98 4.11
CA ALA A 129 7.73 21.06 5.20
C ALA A 129 6.42 20.32 4.86
N VAL A 130 5.95 20.39 3.61
CA VAL A 130 4.79 19.60 3.15
C VAL A 130 5.14 18.12 3.20
N CYS A 131 6.28 17.69 2.64
CA CYS A 131 6.69 16.28 2.64
C CYS A 131 6.76 15.70 4.06
N ALA A 132 7.43 16.40 4.99
CA ALA A 132 7.53 15.96 6.39
C ALA A 132 6.15 15.82 7.06
N ARG A 133 5.25 16.79 6.86
CA ARG A 133 3.88 16.75 7.40
C ARG A 133 3.05 15.62 6.79
N SER A 134 3.13 15.42 5.47
CA SER A 134 2.43 14.34 4.78
C SER A 134 2.87 12.97 5.31
N VAL A 135 4.18 12.76 5.48
CA VAL A 135 4.70 11.49 6.03
C VAL A 135 4.23 11.28 7.47
N ALA A 136 4.19 12.33 8.30
CA ALA A 136 3.65 12.25 9.66
C ALA A 136 2.15 11.88 9.67
N ALA A 137 1.36 12.48 8.78
CA ALA A 137 -0.07 12.17 8.61
C ALA A 137 -0.30 10.73 8.18
N LEU A 138 0.46 10.23 7.19
CA LEU A 138 0.38 8.83 6.73
C LEU A 138 0.73 7.84 7.86
N ARG A 139 1.76 8.13 8.66
CA ARG A 139 2.12 7.30 9.83
C ARG A 139 1.03 7.30 10.90
N ALA A 140 0.42 8.45 11.16
CA ALA A 140 -0.69 8.55 12.10
C ALA A 140 -1.90 7.75 11.62
N ALA A 141 -2.27 7.87 10.34
CA ALA A 141 -3.36 7.12 9.72
C ALA A 141 -3.10 5.60 9.77
N ALA A 142 -1.89 5.15 9.43
CA ALA A 142 -1.52 3.74 9.49
C ALA A 142 -1.58 3.16 10.92
N ARG A 143 -1.15 3.92 11.93
CA ARG A 143 -1.28 3.51 13.34
C ARG A 143 -2.74 3.43 13.79
N GLY A 144 -3.57 4.37 13.37
CA GLY A 144 -5.02 4.34 13.63
C GLY A 144 -5.68 3.10 13.03
N ALA A 145 -5.35 2.76 11.78
CA ALA A 145 -5.85 1.56 11.12
C ALA A 145 -5.37 0.27 11.83
N ALA A 146 -4.09 0.21 12.23
CA ALA A 146 -3.55 -0.93 12.95
C ALA A 146 -4.19 -1.11 14.35
N ALA A 147 -4.46 -0.02 15.06
CA ALA A 147 -5.16 -0.05 16.34
C ALA A 147 -6.63 -0.49 16.18
N ALA A 148 -7.31 -0.05 15.12
CA ALA A 148 -8.67 -0.48 14.81
C ALA A 148 -8.75 -1.98 14.48
N SER A 149 -7.76 -2.54 13.78
CA SER A 149 -7.68 -3.98 13.54
C SER A 149 -7.32 -4.79 14.79
N GLN A 150 -6.69 -4.16 15.78
CA GLN A 150 -6.30 -4.74 17.07
C GLN A 150 -7.30 -4.40 18.18
N GLY A 151 -8.59 -4.22 17.84
CA GLY A 151 -9.62 -3.74 18.76
C GLY A 151 -9.52 -4.31 20.18
N PRO A 152 -9.93 -3.53 21.20
CA PRO A 152 -9.65 -3.82 22.61
C PRO A 152 -10.10 -5.25 22.90
N GLY A 153 -9.22 -6.06 23.51
CA GLY A 153 -9.61 -7.35 24.06
C GLY A 153 -10.94 -7.16 24.77
N GLY A 154 -12.00 -7.76 24.23
CA GLY A 154 -13.35 -7.49 24.69
C GLY A 154 -13.43 -7.67 26.20
N PRO A 155 -14.22 -6.85 26.92
CA PRO A 155 -14.40 -7.06 28.35
C PRO A 155 -14.83 -8.53 28.52
N GLY A 156 -14.04 -9.29 29.29
CA GLY A 156 -14.36 -10.67 29.61
C GLY A 156 -15.83 -10.70 30.03
N GLY A 157 -16.64 -11.46 29.28
CA GLY A 157 -18.06 -11.57 29.58
C GLY A 157 -18.24 -11.94 31.06
N PRO A 158 -19.32 -11.45 31.72
CA PRO A 158 -19.57 -11.80 33.10
C PRO A 158 -19.48 -13.32 33.24
N GLY A 159 -18.61 -13.79 34.14
CA GLY A 159 -18.47 -15.20 34.42
C GLY A 159 -19.86 -15.78 34.64
N GLY A 160 -20.25 -16.73 33.79
CA GLY A 160 -21.54 -17.41 33.94
C GLY A 160 -21.66 -17.95 35.36
N PRO A 161 -22.87 -18.01 35.92
CA PRO A 161 -23.09 -18.50 37.28
C PRO A 161 -22.40 -19.87 37.40
N GLY A 162 -21.54 -20.00 38.42
CA GLY A 162 -20.87 -21.25 38.72
C GLY A 162 -21.91 -22.36 38.75
N GLY A 163 -21.71 -23.39 37.93
CA GLY A 163 -22.58 -24.56 37.94
C GLY A 163 -22.66 -25.13 39.36
N PRO A 164 -23.80 -25.74 39.74
CA PRO A 164 -23.97 -26.33 41.06
C PRO A 164 -22.82 -27.30 41.33
N GLY A 165 -22.16 -27.13 42.47
CA GLY A 165 -21.07 -28.01 42.90
C GLY A 165 -21.51 -29.46 42.80
N THR A 166 -20.69 -30.29 42.17
CA THR A 166 -20.89 -31.74 42.16
C THR A 166 -20.99 -32.22 43.60
N PRO A 167 -22.02 -32.99 43.99
CA PRO A 167 -22.09 -33.61 45.30
C PRO A 167 -20.82 -34.42 45.53
N GLY A 168 -20.18 -34.23 46.70
CA GLY A 168 -19.00 -34.99 47.08
C GLY A 168 -19.28 -36.50 46.99
N ALA A 169 -18.36 -37.23 46.37
CA ALA A 169 -18.44 -38.68 46.31
C ALA A 169 -18.53 -39.26 47.73
N PRO A 170 -19.32 -40.32 47.96
CA PRO A 170 -19.35 -41.01 49.25
C PRO A 170 -17.96 -41.54 49.58
N GLY A 171 -17.55 -41.40 50.84
CA GLY A 171 -16.27 -41.93 51.33
C GLY A 171 -16.15 -43.43 51.06
N ALA A 172 -15.01 -43.84 50.51
CA ALA A 172 -14.71 -45.24 50.25
C ALA A 172 -14.71 -46.05 51.57
N PRO A 173 -15.28 -47.27 51.59
CA PRO A 173 -15.15 -48.18 52.73
C PRO A 173 -13.67 -48.52 52.98
N GLY A 174 -13.28 -48.57 54.26
CA GLY A 174 -11.92 -48.89 54.67
C GLY A 174 -11.46 -50.26 54.16
N ALA A 175 -10.21 -50.30 53.67
CA ALA A 175 -9.59 -51.50 53.14
C ALA A 175 -9.43 -52.60 54.23
N PRO A 176 -9.80 -53.86 53.95
CA PRO A 176 -9.43 -54.99 54.79
C PRO A 176 -7.91 -55.21 54.77
N GLY A 177 -7.32 -55.46 55.94
CA GLY A 177 -5.90 -55.70 56.12
C GLY A 177 -5.40 -56.92 55.34
N ALA A 178 -4.23 -56.78 54.72
CA ALA A 178 -3.58 -57.82 53.91
C ALA A 178 -3.12 -59.02 54.76
N PRO A 179 -3.50 -60.26 54.40
CA PRO A 179 -2.86 -61.46 54.94
C PRO A 179 -1.48 -61.69 54.30
N GLY A 180 -0.54 -62.13 55.12
CA GLY A 180 0.89 -62.24 54.80
C GLY A 180 1.23 -63.27 53.71
N ALA A 181 2.31 -62.95 52.99
CA ALA A 181 2.89 -63.76 51.92
C ALA A 181 3.54 -65.06 52.44
N PRO A 182 3.48 -66.14 51.64
CA PRO A 182 4.47 -67.19 51.71
C PRO A 182 5.26 -67.35 50.39
N GLY A 183 6.59 -67.29 50.54
CA GLY A 183 7.57 -68.23 49.98
C GLY A 183 7.72 -68.39 48.46
N ALA A 184 8.75 -67.75 47.90
CA ALA A 184 9.36 -68.14 46.62
C ALA A 184 9.95 -69.56 46.67
N PRO A 185 9.96 -70.31 45.55
CA PRO A 185 11.17 -70.40 44.72
C PRO A 185 10.79 -70.54 43.22
N GLY A 186 11.66 -70.49 42.22
CA GLY A 186 13.11 -70.38 42.13
C GLY A 186 13.46 -70.12 40.65
N ARG A 187 14.65 -69.54 40.48
CA ARG A 187 15.25 -69.00 39.25
C ARG A 187 15.61 -70.06 38.18
N LYS A 188 15.60 -69.62 36.91
CA LYS A 188 16.71 -69.62 35.90
C LYS A 188 16.08 -69.47 34.49
N ILE A 189 16.08 -68.28 33.89
CA ILE A 189 17.05 -67.66 32.94
C ILE A 189 17.27 -68.48 31.65
N ALA A 190 17.04 -67.76 30.54
CA ALA A 190 17.08 -68.09 29.13
C ALA A 190 18.35 -68.78 28.60
N ALA A 191 18.17 -69.50 27.49
CA ALA A 191 18.80 -69.19 26.20
C ALA A 191 17.85 -69.64 25.08
#